data_AF-A0A6P1Y3Y7-F1
#
_entry.id   AF-A0A6P1Y3Y7-F1
#
_cell.length_a   1.000
_cell.length_b   1.000
_cell.length_c   1.000
_cell.angle_alpha   90.00
_cell.angle_beta   90.00
_cell.angle_gamma   90.00
#
_symmetry.space_group_name_H-M   'P 1'
#
loop_
_entity.id
_entity.type
_entity.pdbx_description
1 polymer ?
#
loop_
_entity_poly.entity_id
_entity_poly.type
_entity_poly.pdbx_seq_one_letter_code
_entity_poly.pdbx_strand_id
1 'polypeptide(L)'
;MTKKQRIRQEFLEQCNVHTIVRLPNSVFQPYASVTTNLLFFTKGEPTRDIWYWEHKLPEGQKSYSKTKPIQKSEFEPLKAWWNSRVENEHVWKVSIETLKTNGYNLDIKNPYIKEEQVTHTTAELLELLHQSFMKSDALLVELKEGLR
;
A
#
# COMPACT_ATOMS: atom_id res chain seq x y z
N MET A 1 22.70 8.08 -7.43
CA MET A 1 21.42 7.48 -7.87
C MET A 1 21.50 5.96 -7.79
N THR A 2 20.52 5.28 -7.18
CA THR A 2 20.61 3.82 -6.93
C THR A 2 20.28 3.01 -8.20
N LYS A 3 20.71 1.72 -8.25
CA LYS A 3 20.36 0.81 -9.37
C LYS A 3 18.84 0.69 -9.56
N LYS A 4 18.08 0.59 -8.46
CA LYS A 4 16.60 0.51 -8.49
C LYS A 4 15.96 1.79 -9.01
N GLN A 5 16.53 2.95 -8.67
CA GLN A 5 16.07 4.23 -9.19
C GLN A 5 16.30 4.35 -10.69
N ARG A 6 17.45 3.88 -11.19
CA ARG A 6 17.78 3.92 -12.63
C ARG A 6 16.82 3.11 -13.49
N ILE A 7 16.47 1.91 -13.04
CA ILE A 7 15.49 1.06 -13.72
C ILE A 7 14.12 1.75 -13.80
N ARG A 8 13.67 2.39 -12.70
CA ARG A 8 12.39 3.10 -12.68
C ARG A 8 12.40 4.34 -13.56
N GLN A 9 13.48 5.11 -13.55
CA GLN A 9 13.66 6.24 -14.48
C GLN A 9 13.55 5.78 -15.93
N GLU A 10 14.37 4.80 -16.32
CA GLU A 10 14.40 4.28 -17.70
C GLU A 10 13.03 3.74 -18.12
N PHE A 11 12.35 3.03 -17.22
CA PHE A 11 11.00 2.54 -17.46
C PHE A 11 10.00 3.68 -17.72
N LEU A 12 10.04 4.76 -16.93
CA LEU A 12 9.15 5.92 -17.10
C LEU A 12 9.52 6.79 -18.31
N GLU A 13 10.77 6.75 -18.76
CA GLU A 13 11.22 7.45 -19.97
C GLU A 13 10.85 6.69 -21.25
N GLN A 14 10.88 5.36 -21.22
CA GLN A 14 10.59 4.51 -22.38
C GLN A 14 9.13 4.05 -22.47
N CYS A 15 8.40 4.09 -21.36
CA CYS A 15 7.01 3.67 -21.27
C CYS A 15 6.15 4.74 -20.60
N ASN A 16 4.92 4.85 -21.09
CA ASN A 16 3.90 5.73 -20.57
C ASN A 16 3.07 4.93 -19.57
N VAL A 17 3.49 4.99 -18.31
CA VAL A 17 2.78 4.38 -17.17
C VAL A 17 1.60 5.27 -16.83
N HIS A 18 0.49 5.06 -17.52
CA HIS A 18 -0.66 5.95 -17.41
C HIS A 18 -1.54 5.64 -16.18
N THR A 19 -1.47 4.43 -15.61
CA THR A 19 -2.32 4.04 -14.47
C THR A 19 -1.66 2.99 -13.57
N ILE A 20 -1.77 3.19 -12.25
CA ILE A 20 -1.37 2.22 -11.22
C ILE A 20 -2.57 1.94 -10.33
N VAL A 21 -3.00 0.68 -10.24
CA VAL A 21 -4.05 0.24 -9.32
C VAL A 21 -3.40 -0.40 -8.11
N ARG A 22 -3.59 0.20 -6.94
CA ARG A 22 -3.11 -0.31 -5.64
C ARG A 22 -4.14 -1.27 -5.06
N LEU A 23 -3.70 -2.48 -4.70
CA LEU A 23 -4.55 -3.50 -4.11
C LEU A 23 -4.25 -3.67 -2.61
N PRO A 24 -5.26 -4.00 -1.77
CA PRO A 24 -5.04 -4.35 -0.38
C PRO A 24 -4.09 -5.55 -0.22
N ASN A 25 -3.29 -5.55 0.84
CA ASN A 25 -2.33 -6.63 1.14
C ASN A 25 -2.97 -8.01 1.37
N SER A 26 -4.29 -8.05 1.61
CA SER A 26 -5.04 -9.27 1.88
C SER A 26 -5.51 -9.99 0.61
N VAL A 27 -5.37 -9.39 -0.57
CA VAL A 27 -5.89 -9.95 -1.84
C VAL A 27 -5.37 -11.37 -2.13
N PHE A 28 -4.14 -11.68 -1.72
CA PHE A 28 -3.53 -13.00 -1.94
C PHE A 28 -3.57 -13.91 -0.72
N GLN A 29 -4.37 -13.61 0.31
CA GLN A 29 -4.51 -14.51 1.46
C GLN A 29 -5.21 -15.82 1.06
N PRO A 30 -4.78 -16.97 1.62
CA PRO A 30 -3.76 -17.13 2.66
C PRO A 30 -2.32 -17.32 2.13
N TYR A 31 -2.11 -17.21 0.82
CA TYR A 31 -0.84 -17.55 0.17
C TYR A 31 0.25 -16.50 0.41
N ALA A 32 -0.11 -15.21 0.44
CA ALA A 32 0.82 -14.12 0.68
C ALA A 32 0.14 -12.91 1.34
N SER A 33 0.87 -12.24 2.23
CA SER A 33 0.49 -10.98 2.86
C SER A 33 1.36 -9.84 2.31
N VAL A 34 1.22 -9.56 1.01
CA VAL A 34 2.04 -8.57 0.30
C VAL A 34 1.15 -7.52 -0.35
N THR A 35 1.54 -6.25 -0.23
CA THR A 35 0.92 -5.17 -0.99
C THR A 35 1.28 -5.32 -2.46
N THR A 36 0.27 -5.43 -3.31
CA THR A 36 0.45 -5.66 -4.75
C THR A 36 -0.16 -4.51 -5.54
N ASN A 37 0.45 -4.19 -6.67
CA ASN A 37 -0.04 -3.14 -7.56
C ASN A 37 -0.12 -3.66 -9.00
N LEU A 38 -1.11 -3.19 -9.75
CA LEU A 38 -1.24 -3.43 -11.19
C LEU A 38 -0.77 -2.19 -11.93
N LEU A 39 0.25 -2.34 -12.78
CA LEU A 39 0.78 -1.25 -13.59
C LEU A 39 0.25 -1.40 -15.02
N PHE A 40 -0.37 -0.34 -15.53
CA PHE A 40 -0.82 -0.26 -16.91
C PHE A 40 0.01 0.79 -17.64
N PHE A 41 0.63 0.36 -18.73
CA PHE A 41 1.57 1.19 -19.46
C PHE A 41 1.59 0.88 -20.95
N THR A 42 2.04 1.85 -21.74
CA THR A 42 2.28 1.71 -23.17
C THR A 42 3.74 1.96 -23.47
N LYS A 43 4.38 1.08 -24.25
CA LYS A 43 5.79 1.24 -24.64
C LYS A 43 5.91 2.24 -25.80
N GLY A 44 6.96 3.06 -25.79
CA GLY A 44 7.32 3.96 -26.89
C GLY A 44 6.98 5.43 -26.64
N GLU A 45 6.32 5.74 -25.53
CA GLU A 45 6.00 7.11 -25.12
C GLU A 45 6.50 7.34 -23.69
N PRO A 46 7.06 8.51 -23.35
CA PRO A 46 7.46 8.81 -21.98
C PRO A 46 6.24 9.09 -21.09
N THR A 47 6.32 8.69 -19.81
CA THR A 47 5.33 9.01 -18.78
C THR A 47 5.30 10.51 -18.49
N ARG A 48 4.11 11.10 -18.48
CA ARG A 48 3.89 12.50 -18.11
C ARG A 48 3.15 12.64 -16.78
N ASP A 49 2.03 11.93 -16.68
CA ASP A 49 1.20 11.85 -15.49
C ASP A 49 0.82 10.38 -15.26
N ILE A 50 0.76 9.99 -13.99
CA ILE A 50 0.29 8.67 -13.57
C ILE A 50 -0.99 8.86 -12.77
N TRP A 51 -2.04 8.14 -13.15
CA TRP A 51 -3.22 8.02 -12.31
C TRP A 51 -3.07 6.87 -11.33
N TYR A 52 -3.33 7.13 -10.06
CA TYR A 52 -3.39 6.10 -9.04
C TYR A 52 -4.85 5.81 -8.71
N TRP A 53 -5.19 4.54 -8.58
CA TRP A 53 -6.46 4.07 -8.07
C TRP A 53 -6.22 3.19 -6.86
N GLU A 54 -6.81 3.53 -5.72
CA GLU A 54 -6.76 2.72 -4.52
C GLU A 54 -8.02 1.87 -4.37
N HIS A 55 -7.84 0.56 -4.50
CA HIS A 55 -8.92 -0.41 -4.33
C HIS A 55 -9.27 -0.52 -2.85
N LYS A 56 -10.45 -0.05 -2.46
CA LYS A 56 -10.96 -0.21 -1.09
C LYS A 56 -11.68 -1.56 -0.96
N LEU A 57 -11.61 -2.10 0.24
CA LEU A 57 -12.41 -3.27 0.63
C LEU A 57 -13.90 -2.92 0.59
N PRO A 58 -14.78 -3.90 0.33
CA PRO A 58 -16.22 -3.73 0.50
C PRO A 58 -16.58 -3.25 1.91
N GLU A 59 -17.68 -2.51 2.03
CA GLU A 59 -18.16 -2.01 3.32
C GLU A 59 -18.36 -3.16 4.33
N GLY A 60 -17.88 -2.96 5.56
CA GLY A 60 -17.91 -3.97 6.61
C GLY A 60 -16.86 -5.09 6.48
N GLN A 61 -16.06 -5.12 5.42
CA GLN A 61 -14.99 -6.11 5.25
C GLN A 61 -13.62 -5.53 5.65
N LYS A 62 -12.97 -6.19 6.62
CA LYS A 62 -11.63 -5.78 7.11
C LYS A 62 -10.48 -6.36 6.28
N SER A 63 -10.69 -7.48 5.61
CA SER A 63 -9.68 -8.14 4.76
C SER A 63 -10.35 -9.12 3.79
N TYR A 64 -9.67 -9.46 2.69
CA TYR A 64 -10.01 -10.64 1.91
C TYR A 64 -9.56 -11.92 2.62
N SER A 65 -10.21 -13.04 2.29
CA SER A 65 -9.87 -14.37 2.81
C SER A 65 -10.32 -15.44 1.82
N LYS A 66 -10.01 -16.72 2.12
CA LYS A 66 -10.48 -17.86 1.30
C LYS A 66 -12.01 -17.89 1.16
N THR A 67 -12.75 -17.48 2.19
CA THR A 67 -14.22 -17.45 2.19
C THR A 67 -14.80 -16.14 1.68
N LYS A 68 -14.01 -15.06 1.66
CA LYS A 68 -14.39 -13.75 1.14
C LYS A 68 -13.28 -13.21 0.21
N PRO A 69 -13.10 -13.81 -0.98
CA PRO A 69 -12.07 -13.37 -1.91
C PRO A 69 -12.51 -12.10 -2.65
N ILE A 70 -11.55 -11.40 -3.23
CA ILE A 70 -11.81 -10.26 -4.11
C ILE A 70 -12.70 -10.69 -5.28
N GLN A 71 -13.73 -9.90 -5.57
CA GLN A 71 -14.70 -10.18 -6.63
C GLN A 71 -14.48 -9.29 -7.85
N LYS A 72 -14.81 -9.82 -9.04
CA LYS A 72 -14.76 -9.05 -10.30
C LYS A 72 -15.65 -7.80 -10.25
N SER A 73 -16.80 -7.89 -9.58
CA SER A 73 -17.77 -6.81 -9.44
C SER A 73 -17.21 -5.58 -8.70
N GLU A 74 -16.21 -5.78 -7.85
CA GLU A 74 -15.58 -4.67 -7.11
C GLU A 74 -14.75 -3.76 -8.02
N PHE A 75 -14.41 -4.21 -9.23
CA PHE A 75 -13.70 -3.42 -10.22
C PHE A 75 -14.63 -2.67 -11.19
N GLU A 76 -15.95 -2.81 -11.10
CA GLU A 76 -16.87 -2.06 -11.96
C GLU A 76 -16.73 -0.54 -11.83
N PRO A 77 -16.55 0.05 -10.62
CA PRO A 77 -16.26 1.48 -10.49
C PRO A 77 -14.97 1.89 -11.21
N LEU A 78 -13.91 1.06 -11.13
CA LEU A 78 -12.64 1.31 -11.83
C LEU A 78 -12.85 1.32 -13.34
N LYS A 79 -13.62 0.38 -13.89
CA LYS A 79 -13.93 0.32 -15.33
C LYS A 79 -14.74 1.51 -15.79
N ALA A 80 -15.76 1.92 -15.01
CA ALA A 80 -16.57 3.09 -15.32
C ALA A 80 -15.73 4.37 -15.35
N TRP A 81 -14.81 4.52 -14.40
CA TRP A 81 -13.91 5.67 -14.31
C TRP A 81 -12.82 5.69 -15.41
N TRP A 82 -12.44 4.53 -15.97
CA TRP A 82 -11.27 4.38 -16.84
C TRP A 82 -11.19 5.37 -18.01
N ASN A 83 -12.34 5.65 -18.63
CA ASN A 83 -12.49 6.54 -19.80
C ASN A 83 -13.00 7.94 -19.44
N SER A 84 -13.23 8.24 -18.16
CA SER A 84 -13.75 9.52 -17.67
C SER A 84 -13.05 9.86 -16.36
N ARG A 85 -11.74 10.05 -16.45
CA ARG A 85 -10.86 10.14 -15.29
C ARG A 85 -11.06 11.45 -14.56
N VAL A 86 -11.54 11.34 -13.33
CA VAL A 86 -11.71 12.46 -12.39
C VAL A 86 -11.09 12.06 -11.06
N GLU A 87 -10.43 13.01 -10.40
CA GLU A 87 -9.90 12.79 -9.05
C GLU A 87 -11.03 12.67 -8.03
N ASN A 88 -10.81 11.85 -7.00
CA ASN A 88 -11.70 11.68 -5.86
C ASN A 88 -10.90 11.06 -4.70
N GLU A 89 -11.57 10.72 -3.59
CA GLU A 89 -10.92 10.15 -2.40
C GLU A 89 -10.17 8.82 -2.62
N HIS A 90 -10.39 8.15 -3.74
CA HIS A 90 -9.75 6.89 -4.11
C HIS A 90 -8.78 7.03 -5.29
N VAL A 91 -8.78 8.19 -5.94
CA VAL A 91 -8.11 8.42 -7.22
C VAL A 91 -7.42 9.76 -7.21
N TRP A 92 -6.11 9.75 -7.43
CA TRP A 92 -5.32 10.98 -7.55
C TRP A 92 -4.36 10.88 -8.72
N LYS A 93 -3.98 12.05 -9.27
CA LYS A 93 -3.00 12.15 -10.34
C LYS A 93 -1.66 12.62 -9.80
N VAL A 94 -0.57 12.04 -10.30
CA VAL A 94 0.80 12.41 -9.94
C VAL A 94 1.57 12.72 -11.20
N SER A 95 2.23 13.89 -11.24
CA SER A 95 3.05 14.27 -12.38
C SER A 95 4.43 13.61 -12.33
N ILE A 96 5.07 13.49 -13.50
CA ILE A 96 6.44 13.00 -13.60
C ILE A 96 7.43 13.88 -12.83
N GLU A 97 7.16 15.17 -12.67
CA GLU A 97 8.01 16.09 -11.91
C GLU A 97 8.03 15.73 -10.42
N THR A 98 6.87 15.36 -9.84
CA THR A 98 6.81 14.84 -8.46
C THR A 98 7.62 13.54 -8.30
N LEU A 99 7.64 12.70 -9.34
CA LEU A 99 8.44 11.48 -9.32
C LEU A 99 9.94 11.76 -9.49
N LYS A 100 10.34 12.77 -10.27
CA LYS A 100 11.75 13.16 -10.37
C LYS A 100 12.30 13.61 -9.03
N THR A 101 11.55 14.42 -8.28
CA THR A 101 11.98 14.94 -6.97
C THR A 101 12.07 13.86 -5.90
N ASN A 102 11.23 12.81 -5.98
CA ASN A 102 11.23 11.72 -5.00
C ASN A 102 12.14 10.52 -5.38
N GLY A 103 12.97 10.67 -6.43
CA GLY A 103 13.86 9.61 -6.89
C GLY A 103 13.14 8.47 -7.61
N TYR A 104 12.19 8.81 -8.48
CA TYR A 104 11.38 7.93 -9.32
C TYR A 104 10.67 6.83 -8.52
N ASN A 105 10.18 7.18 -7.34
CA ASN A 105 9.45 6.26 -6.48
C ASN A 105 7.96 6.22 -6.83
N LEU A 106 7.50 5.05 -7.26
CA LEU A 106 6.11 4.76 -7.63
C LEU A 106 5.22 4.37 -6.44
N ASP A 107 5.76 4.20 -5.23
CA ASP A 107 4.94 4.01 -4.03
C ASP A 107 4.43 5.36 -3.50
N ILE A 108 3.51 5.98 -4.24
CA ILE A 108 2.84 7.22 -3.84
C ILE A 108 1.58 6.87 -3.07
N LYS A 109 1.47 7.28 -1.81
CA LYS A 109 0.30 7.04 -0.95
C LYS A 109 -0.87 7.94 -1.33
N ASN A 110 -2.08 7.49 -1.00
CA ASN A 110 -3.29 8.26 -1.22
C ASN A 110 -3.29 9.52 -0.32
N PRO A 111 -3.33 10.74 -0.89
CA PRO A 111 -3.29 11.97 -0.10
C PRO A 111 -4.58 12.24 0.69
N TYR A 112 -5.69 11.58 0.35
CA TYR A 112 -6.99 11.76 0.98
C TYR A 112 -7.18 10.88 2.21
N ILE A 113 -6.37 9.83 2.38
CA ILE A 113 -6.40 8.98 3.56
C ILE A 113 -5.37 9.49 4.55
N LYS A 114 -5.85 10.08 5.65
CA LYS A 114 -5.04 10.27 6.85
C LYS A 114 -4.88 8.89 7.49
N GLU A 115 -3.84 8.16 7.12
CA GLU A 115 -3.43 7.03 7.95
C GLU A 115 -3.06 7.62 9.32
N GLU A 116 -3.72 7.19 10.39
CA GLU A 116 -3.13 7.23 11.74
C GLU A 116 -1.94 6.26 11.73
N GLN A 117 -0.86 6.64 11.04
CA GLN A 117 0.43 6.03 11.30
C GLN A 117 0.83 6.53 12.67
N VAL A 118 0.53 5.73 13.70
CA VAL A 118 1.20 5.85 14.98
C VAL A 118 2.67 5.58 14.70
N THR A 119 3.39 6.66 14.43
CA THR A 119 4.80 6.61 14.07
C THR A 119 5.54 6.60 15.39
N HIS A 120 5.93 5.42 15.85
CA HIS A 120 6.74 5.31 17.04
C HIS A 120 8.19 5.63 16.71
N THR A 121 8.79 6.52 17.47
CA THR A 121 10.24 6.70 17.51
C THR A 121 10.91 5.42 18.01
N THR A 122 12.20 5.24 17.69
CA THR A 122 12.99 4.11 18.22
C THR A 122 12.93 4.04 19.75
N ALA A 123 12.90 5.19 20.44
CA ALA A 123 12.80 5.25 21.88
C ALA A 123 11.44 4.73 22.38
N GLU A 124 10.34 5.15 21.76
CA GLU A 124 9.00 4.65 22.10
C GLU A 124 8.86 3.15 21.83
N LEU A 125 9.45 2.65 20.73
CA LEU A 125 9.48 1.22 20.44
C LEU A 125 10.24 0.43 21.51
N LEU A 126 11.38 0.95 21.98
CA LEU A 126 12.17 0.31 23.05
C LEU A 126 11.40 0.30 24.37
N GLU A 127 10.70 1.39 24.69
CA GLU A 127 9.88 1.47 25.90
C GLU A 127 8.69 0.49 25.85
N LEU A 128 7.98 0.44 24.72
CA LEU A 128 6.90 -0.52 24.51
C LEU A 128 7.39 -1.97 24.62
N LEU A 129 8.56 -2.26 24.06
CA LEU A 129 9.19 -3.57 24.15
C LEU A 129 9.53 -3.92 25.59
N HIS A 130 10.11 -2.98 26.34
CA HIS A 130 10.45 -3.17 27.75
C HIS A 130 9.21 -3.43 28.61
N GLN A 131 8.13 -2.67 28.41
CA GLN A 131 6.86 -2.90 29.10
C GLN A 131 6.27 -4.28 28.79
N SER A 132 6.39 -4.74 27.54
CA SER A 132 5.96 -6.08 27.14
C SER A 132 6.75 -7.17 27.86
N PHE A 133 8.07 -6.99 28.06
CA PHE A 133 8.88 -7.93 28.84
C PHE A 133 8.48 -7.94 30.30
N MET A 134 8.31 -6.76 30.92
CA MET A 134 7.89 -6.68 32.32
C MET A 134 6.56 -7.37 32.58
N LYS A 135 5.60 -7.21 31.68
CA LYS A 135 4.31 -7.89 31.77
C LYS A 135 4.46 -9.41 31.64
N SER A 136 5.34 -9.86 30.76
CA SER A 136 5.61 -11.29 30.57
C SER A 136 6.26 -11.90 31.82
N ASP A 137 7.20 -11.20 32.44
CA ASP A 137 7.84 -11.65 33.69
C ASP A 137 6.85 -11.72 34.85
N ALA A 138 5.95 -10.73 34.98
CA ALA A 138 4.90 -10.74 36.00
C ALA A 138 3.98 -11.97 35.85
N LEU A 139 3.54 -12.27 34.62
CA LEU A 139 2.72 -13.46 34.32
C LEU A 139 3.48 -14.76 34.60
N LEU A 140 4.79 -14.80 34.34
CA LEU A 140 5.62 -15.98 34.67
C LEU A 140 5.75 -16.19 36.18
N VAL A 141 5.80 -15.12 36.98
CA VAL A 141 5.80 -15.21 38.44
C VAL A 141 4.47 -15.80 38.92
N GLU A 142 3.33 -15.29 38.45
CA GLU A 142 2.00 -15.83 38.80
C GLU A 142 1.87 -17.32 38.47
N LEU A 143 2.34 -17.74 37.28
CA LEU A 143 2.31 -19.16 36.88
C LEU A 143 3.19 -20.04 37.78
N LYS A 144 4.34 -19.54 38.24
CA LYS A 144 5.23 -20.27 39.17
C LYS A 144 4.63 -20.38 40.56
N GLU A 145 3.91 -19.36 41.02
CA GLU A 145 3.20 -19.40 42.30
C GLU A 145 2.04 -20.40 42.27
N GLY A 146 1.31 -20.51 41.15
CA GLY A 146 0.24 -21.49 40.98
C GLY A 146 0.70 -22.95 40.80
N LEU A 147 2.01 -23.21 40.69
CA LEU A 147 2.61 -24.56 40.66
C LEU A 147 3.00 -25.07 42.05
N ARG A 148 2.88 -24.25 43.10
CA ARG A 148 3.00 -24.65 44.51
C ARG A 148 1.66 -25.10 45.07
#